data_AF-A0A397FAM1-F1
#
_entry.id   AF-A0A397FAM1-F1
#
_cell.length_a   1.000
_cell.length_b   1.000
_cell.length_c   1.000
_cell.angle_alpha   90.00
_cell.angle_beta   90.00
_cell.angle_gamma   90.00
#
_symmetry.space_group_name_H-M   'P 1'
#
loop_
_entity.id
_entity.type
_entity.pdbx_description
1 polymer ?
#
loop_
_entity_poly.entity_id
_entity_poly.type
_entity_poly.pdbx_seq_one_letter_code
_entity_poly.pdbx_strand_id
1 'polypeptide(L)'
;MTGPGGIGDGGLYANCTGGAHLVVDLAIFGDSYLNQGGTPASVYETTGSWDPEGALNWLMVSFMAYIGYVLGGWFLNEPGWVRKTGLLLGSGAAMGLTGLVLCGFRINGGFIPINKNLWSLSFVLVVSGLACAVLAATFLLVDKFGIWGGTPLKQNGMNAIALYIGVRLFLFYRLCIMWMDMVA
;
A
#
# COMPACT_ATOMS: atom_id res chain seq x y z
N MET A 1 -18.14 12.08 2.95
CA MET A 1 -17.15 11.63 3.94
C MET A 1 -16.15 10.73 3.23
N THR A 2 -14.88 11.07 3.22
CA THR A 2 -13.82 10.32 2.51
C THR A 2 -13.08 9.32 3.40
N GLY A 3 -13.36 9.31 4.71
CA GLY A 3 -12.73 8.43 5.70
C GLY A 3 -13.47 7.09 5.94
N PRO A 4 -12.90 6.21 6.78
CA PRO A 4 -13.41 4.86 7.05
C PRO A 4 -14.72 4.77 7.85
N GLY A 5 -15.22 5.86 8.44
CA GLY A 5 -16.38 5.83 9.36
C GLY A 5 -16.07 5.16 10.70
N GLY A 6 -17.08 4.97 11.55
CA GLY A 6 -16.92 4.38 12.89
C GLY A 6 -16.43 5.37 13.95
N ILE A 7 -15.46 4.93 14.77
CA ILE A 7 -14.72 5.79 15.70
C ILE A 7 -13.82 6.80 14.96
N GLY A 8 -13.56 6.57 13.67
CA GLY A 8 -12.87 7.55 12.81
C GLY A 8 -13.58 8.91 12.82
N ASP A 9 -12.82 9.99 12.99
CA ASP A 9 -13.32 11.35 13.24
C ASP A 9 -14.20 11.48 14.52
N GLY A 10 -13.89 10.73 15.58
CA GLY A 10 -14.51 10.91 16.90
C GLY A 10 -15.93 10.36 17.02
N GLY A 11 -16.32 9.39 16.19
CA GLY A 11 -17.65 8.76 16.28
C GLY A 11 -18.76 9.48 15.53
N LEU A 12 -18.45 10.58 14.83
CA LEU A 12 -19.41 11.39 14.07
C LEU A 12 -20.14 10.59 12.97
N TYR A 13 -19.52 9.52 12.44
CA TYR A 13 -20.02 8.77 11.30
C TYR A 13 -19.98 7.25 11.53
N ALA A 14 -20.59 6.80 12.63
CA ALA A 14 -20.61 5.40 13.05
C ALA A 14 -21.22 4.41 12.03
N ASN A 15 -22.22 4.84 11.25
CA ASN A 15 -22.91 3.99 10.26
C ASN A 15 -22.38 4.14 8.82
N CYS A 16 -21.31 4.92 8.60
CA CYS A 16 -20.74 5.14 7.26
C CYS A 16 -19.41 4.39 7.08
N THR A 17 -19.40 3.09 7.39
CA THR A 17 -18.23 2.23 7.22
C THR A 17 -17.72 2.29 5.78
N GLY A 18 -16.51 2.79 5.56
CA GLY A 18 -15.92 2.86 4.23
C GLY A 18 -16.15 4.14 3.42
N GLY A 19 -16.95 5.08 3.92
CA GLY A 19 -17.12 6.41 3.32
C GLY A 19 -17.46 6.37 1.82
N ALA A 20 -16.71 7.13 1.01
CA ALA A 20 -16.92 7.23 -0.43
C ALA A 20 -16.76 5.90 -1.19
N HIS A 21 -15.98 4.95 -0.65
CA HIS A 21 -15.82 3.64 -1.27
C HIS A 21 -17.12 2.82 -1.19
N LEU A 22 -17.77 2.84 -0.01
CA LEU A 22 -19.05 2.15 0.18
C LEU A 22 -20.14 2.64 -0.78
N VAL A 23 -20.21 3.95 -1.05
CA VAL A 23 -21.22 4.52 -1.95
C VAL A 23 -21.04 4.02 -3.39
N VAL A 24 -19.80 3.93 -3.86
CA VAL A 24 -19.50 3.48 -5.22
C VAL A 24 -19.66 1.97 -5.35
N ASP A 25 -19.23 1.21 -4.34
CA ASP A 25 -19.38 -0.25 -4.35
C ASP A 25 -20.87 -0.65 -4.26
N LEU A 26 -21.69 0.05 -3.47
CA LEU A 26 -23.15 -0.11 -3.45
C LEU A 26 -23.80 0.23 -4.79
N ALA A 27 -23.31 1.27 -5.49
CA ALA A 27 -23.85 1.68 -6.78
C ALA A 27 -23.56 0.66 -7.90
N ILE A 28 -22.44 -0.06 -7.80
CA ILE A 28 -21.99 -1.02 -8.83
C ILE A 28 -22.50 -2.44 -8.53
N PHE A 29 -22.37 -2.91 -7.29
CA PHE A 29 -22.63 -4.32 -6.93
C PHE A 29 -23.94 -4.54 -6.16
N GLY A 30 -24.51 -3.48 -5.58
CA GLY A 30 -25.67 -3.58 -4.72
C GLY A 30 -25.37 -4.22 -3.35
N ASP A 31 -26.30 -4.09 -2.41
CA ASP A 31 -26.10 -4.46 -0.99
C ASP A 31 -25.90 -5.97 -0.76
N SER A 32 -26.42 -6.79 -1.67
CA SER A 32 -26.38 -8.27 -1.59
C SER A 32 -24.98 -8.90 -1.78
N TYR A 33 -24.00 -8.14 -2.27
CA TYR A 33 -22.61 -8.62 -2.45
C TYR A 33 -21.64 -8.12 -1.39
N LEU A 34 -22.06 -7.21 -0.50
CA LEU A 34 -21.17 -6.67 0.51
C LEU A 34 -21.06 -7.63 1.69
N ASN A 35 -19.82 -8.03 1.99
CA ASN A 35 -19.55 -8.86 3.15
C ASN A 35 -19.83 -8.08 4.44
N GLN A 36 -20.61 -8.68 5.34
CA GLN A 36 -20.82 -8.17 6.68
C GLN A 36 -19.61 -8.55 7.56
N GLY A 37 -18.82 -7.56 7.95
CA GLY A 37 -17.63 -7.73 8.78
C GLY A 37 -16.32 -7.84 7.99
N GLY A 38 -15.23 -7.33 8.57
CA GLY A 38 -13.91 -7.29 7.95
C GLY A 38 -12.86 -6.58 8.83
N THR A 39 -11.63 -6.46 8.34
CA THR A 39 -10.52 -5.78 9.05
C THR A 39 -10.82 -4.32 9.46
N PRO A 40 -11.68 -3.53 8.78
CA PRO A 40 -12.09 -2.22 9.29
C PRO A 40 -13.05 -2.29 10.47
N ALA A 41 -13.87 -3.34 10.58
CA ALA A 41 -14.76 -3.55 11.72
C ALA A 41 -13.97 -3.76 13.01
N SER A 42 -12.85 -4.49 12.94
CA SER A 42 -11.96 -4.69 14.10
C SER A 42 -11.11 -3.48 14.48
N VAL A 43 -10.88 -2.55 13.54
CA VAL A 43 -10.00 -1.38 13.76
C VAL A 43 -10.79 -0.12 14.10
N TYR A 44 -11.97 0.06 13.51
CA TYR A 44 -12.80 1.26 13.66
C TYR A 44 -14.13 1.00 14.40
N GLU A 45 -14.33 -0.21 14.94
CA GLU A 45 -15.55 -0.68 15.62
C GLU A 45 -16.82 -0.36 14.82
N THR A 46 -16.75 -0.62 13.51
CA THR A 46 -17.83 -0.36 12.57
C THR A 46 -18.71 -1.60 12.37
N THR A 47 -20.03 -1.42 12.35
CA THR A 47 -21.01 -2.50 12.13
C THR A 47 -21.49 -2.60 10.68
N GLY A 48 -21.16 -1.63 9.81
CA GLY A 48 -21.60 -1.62 8.42
C GLY A 48 -20.84 -2.60 7.50
N SER A 49 -21.51 -3.03 6.44
CA SER A 49 -20.94 -3.90 5.39
C SER A 49 -19.75 -3.22 4.71
N TRP A 50 -18.66 -3.96 4.50
CA TRP A 50 -17.42 -3.45 3.92
C TRP A 50 -16.78 -4.51 3.04
N ASP A 51 -16.45 -4.14 1.79
CA ASP A 51 -15.71 -5.02 0.89
C ASP A 51 -14.25 -4.53 0.74
N PRO A 52 -13.25 -5.28 1.23
CA PRO A 52 -11.85 -4.97 0.97
C PRO A 52 -11.46 -5.10 -0.51
N GLU A 53 -12.28 -5.72 -1.36
CA GLU A 53 -12.04 -5.95 -2.79
C GLU A 53 -13.00 -5.16 -3.71
N GLY A 54 -13.58 -4.06 -3.23
CA GLY A 54 -14.45 -3.20 -4.03
C GLY A 54 -13.81 -2.66 -5.32
N ALA A 55 -14.64 -2.21 -6.28
CA ALA A 55 -14.19 -1.81 -7.62
C ALA A 55 -13.21 -0.64 -7.60
N LEU A 56 -13.37 0.28 -6.65
CA LEU A 56 -12.43 1.39 -6.46
C LEU A 56 -11.04 0.90 -6.02
N ASN A 57 -10.97 -0.16 -5.22
CA ASN A 57 -9.70 -0.73 -4.82
C ASN A 57 -8.96 -1.30 -6.06
N TRP A 58 -9.66 -2.05 -6.91
CA TRP A 58 -9.08 -2.57 -8.16
C TRP A 58 -8.55 -1.46 -9.07
N LEU A 59 -9.27 -0.34 -9.16
CA LEU A 59 -8.83 0.82 -9.93
C LEU A 59 -7.56 1.43 -9.34
N MET A 60 -7.49 1.59 -8.02
CA MET A 60 -6.30 2.13 -7.34
C MET A 60 -5.08 1.22 -7.47
N VAL A 61 -5.26 -0.10 -7.35
CA VAL A 61 -4.19 -1.09 -7.57
C VAL A 61 -3.70 -1.06 -9.02
N SER A 62 -4.62 -0.98 -9.99
CA SER A 62 -4.28 -0.87 -11.41
C SER A 62 -3.49 0.41 -11.71
N PHE A 63 -3.91 1.52 -11.11
CA PHE A 63 -3.22 2.80 -11.25
C PHE A 63 -1.80 2.75 -10.66
N MET A 64 -1.63 2.14 -9.49
CA MET A 64 -0.31 1.93 -8.89
C MET A 64 0.61 1.09 -9.79
N ALA A 65 0.09 0.01 -10.38
CA ALA A 65 0.84 -0.83 -11.30
C ALA A 65 1.26 -0.06 -12.56
N TYR A 66 0.36 0.77 -13.11
CA TYR A 66 0.64 1.61 -14.28
C TYR A 66 1.75 2.63 -14.01
N ILE A 67 1.74 3.30 -12.84
CA ILE A 67 2.82 4.18 -12.41
C ILE A 67 4.16 3.44 -12.42
N GLY A 68 4.20 2.22 -11.85
CA GLY A 68 5.39 1.40 -11.82
C GLY A 68 5.90 1.04 -13.22
N TYR A 69 4.98 0.73 -14.14
CA TYR A 69 5.31 0.44 -15.54
C TYR A 69 5.96 1.65 -16.24
N VAL A 70 5.38 2.84 -16.11
CA VAL A 70 5.89 4.06 -16.75
C VAL A 70 7.28 4.42 -16.20
N LEU A 71 7.43 4.44 -14.87
CA LEU A 71 8.71 4.79 -14.23
C LEU A 71 9.78 3.73 -14.49
N GLY A 72 9.41 2.46 -14.51
CA GLY A 72 10.30 1.36 -14.90
C GLY A 72 10.78 1.49 -16.33
N GLY A 73 9.89 1.83 -17.27
CA GLY A 73 10.23 2.09 -18.67
C GLY A 73 11.22 3.26 -18.81
N TRP A 74 10.98 4.38 -18.13
CA TRP A 74 11.92 5.51 -18.13
C TRP A 74 13.28 5.16 -17.52
N PHE A 75 13.28 4.39 -16.44
CA PHE A 75 14.51 3.92 -15.80
C PHE A 75 15.36 3.01 -16.71
N LEU A 76 14.72 2.15 -17.50
CA LEU A 76 15.41 1.26 -18.44
C LEU A 76 15.95 2.00 -19.67
N ASN A 77 15.24 3.03 -20.15
CA ASN A 77 15.62 3.78 -21.35
C ASN A 77 16.77 4.78 -21.14
N GLU A 78 16.94 5.32 -19.94
CA GLU A 78 18.02 6.27 -19.67
C GLU A 78 19.37 5.54 -19.52
N PRO A 79 20.46 5.94 -20.18
CA PRO A 79 21.76 5.27 -20.02
C PRO A 79 22.58 5.75 -18.82
N GLY A 80 22.40 7.00 -18.36
CA GLY A 80 23.24 7.61 -17.33
C GLY A 80 22.78 7.33 -15.90
N TRP A 81 23.67 6.82 -15.04
CA TRP A 81 23.34 6.46 -13.65
C TRP A 81 22.87 7.65 -12.80
N VAL A 82 23.48 8.84 -12.96
CA VAL A 82 23.07 10.06 -12.23
C VAL A 82 21.64 10.44 -12.61
N ARG A 83 21.31 10.38 -13.91
CA ARG A 83 19.99 10.75 -14.42
C ARG A 83 18.93 9.70 -14.08
N LYS A 84 19.27 8.41 -14.07
CA LYS A 84 18.41 7.34 -13.54
C LYS A 84 18.03 7.57 -12.08
N THR A 85 19.04 7.80 -11.23
CA THR A 85 18.82 8.05 -9.81
C THR A 85 18.04 9.34 -9.59
N GLY A 86 18.37 10.41 -10.32
CA GLY A 86 17.65 11.68 -10.26
C GLY A 86 16.19 11.56 -10.71
N LEU A 87 15.91 10.75 -11.74
CA LEU A 87 14.56 10.47 -12.21
C LEU A 87 13.76 9.74 -11.13
N LEU A 88 14.30 8.64 -10.57
CA LEU A 88 13.62 7.86 -9.54
C LEU A 88 13.40 8.65 -8.25
N LEU A 89 14.41 9.39 -7.78
CA LEU A 89 14.29 10.20 -6.57
C LEU A 89 13.41 11.43 -6.80
N GLY A 90 13.50 12.07 -7.96
CA GLY A 90 12.69 13.22 -8.33
C GLY A 90 11.22 12.86 -8.48
N SER A 91 10.90 11.81 -9.23
CA SER A 91 9.53 11.30 -9.35
C SER A 91 9.03 10.78 -8.02
N GLY A 92 9.85 10.03 -7.28
CA GLY A 92 9.49 9.50 -5.97
C GLY A 92 9.19 10.58 -4.95
N ALA A 93 10.00 11.63 -4.88
CA ALA A 93 9.77 12.79 -4.02
C ALA A 93 8.51 13.55 -4.44
N ALA A 94 8.29 13.78 -5.74
CA ALA A 94 7.08 14.44 -6.23
C ALA A 94 5.79 13.67 -5.85
N MET A 95 5.81 12.34 -6.01
CA MET A 95 4.67 11.49 -5.65
C MET A 95 4.46 11.39 -4.13
N GLY A 96 5.55 11.25 -3.37
CA GLY A 96 5.50 11.25 -1.91
C GLY A 96 4.98 12.59 -1.36
N LEU A 97 5.45 13.72 -1.88
CA LEU A 97 5.02 15.06 -1.49
C LEU A 97 3.57 15.31 -1.86
N THR A 98 3.13 14.94 -3.07
CA THR A 98 1.72 15.10 -3.46
C THR A 98 0.83 14.27 -2.54
N GLY A 99 1.19 13.02 -2.24
CA GLY A 99 0.48 12.19 -1.26
C GLY A 99 0.45 12.78 0.15
N LEU A 100 1.55 13.37 0.64
CA LEU A 100 1.60 14.04 1.95
C LEU A 100 0.77 15.33 1.99
N VAL A 101 0.78 16.11 0.91
CA VAL A 101 -0.03 17.33 0.75
C VAL A 101 -1.51 16.98 0.71
N LEU A 102 -1.90 15.91 0.02
CA LEU A 102 -3.27 15.38 0.00
C LEU A 102 -3.75 14.96 1.39
N CYS A 103 -2.83 14.49 2.24
CA CYS A 103 -3.11 14.21 3.65
C CYS A 103 -3.01 15.44 4.57
N GLY A 104 -2.65 16.62 4.05
CA GLY A 104 -2.45 17.82 4.86
C GLY A 104 -1.40 17.63 5.97
N PHE A 105 -0.41 16.76 5.75
CA PHE A 105 0.60 16.35 6.74
C PHE A 105 0.03 15.79 8.05
N ARG A 106 -1.24 15.37 8.06
CA ARG A 106 -1.90 14.80 9.24
C ARG A 106 -2.46 13.43 8.90
N ILE A 107 -2.35 12.50 9.86
CA ILE A 107 -2.85 11.13 9.71
C ILE A 107 -4.40 11.14 9.66
N ASN A 108 -5.02 11.96 10.50
CA ASN A 108 -6.47 12.13 10.59
C ASN A 108 -6.80 13.62 10.37
N GLY A 109 -7.51 13.96 9.29
CA GLY A 109 -7.96 15.32 8.98
C GLY A 109 -7.42 15.97 7.69
N GLY A 110 -6.71 15.22 6.85
CA GLY A 110 -6.37 15.64 5.48
C GLY A 110 -7.57 15.59 4.51
N PHE A 111 -7.43 16.17 3.31
CA PHE A 111 -8.47 16.11 2.27
C PHE A 111 -8.80 14.65 1.89
N ILE A 112 -7.76 13.82 1.81
CA ILE A 112 -7.84 12.36 1.69
C ILE A 112 -6.85 11.74 2.69
N PRO A 113 -7.32 11.17 3.82
CA PRO A 113 -6.43 10.58 4.83
C PRO A 113 -5.74 9.31 4.32
N ILE A 114 -4.56 8.99 4.88
CA ILE A 114 -3.84 7.76 4.56
C ILE A 114 -4.61 6.58 5.15
N ASN A 115 -5.27 5.81 4.31
CA ASN A 115 -5.96 4.61 4.73
C ASN A 115 -5.53 3.39 3.91
N LYS A 116 -4.92 2.43 4.61
CA LYS A 116 -4.43 1.18 4.05
C LYS A 116 -5.56 0.21 3.72
N ASN A 117 -6.63 0.18 4.52
CA ASN A 117 -7.75 -0.72 4.29
C ASN A 117 -8.58 -0.29 3.08
N LEU A 118 -8.58 1.02 2.78
CA LEU A 118 -9.33 1.62 1.66
C LEU A 118 -8.48 1.79 0.39
N TRP A 119 -7.19 1.47 0.41
CA TRP A 119 -6.26 1.77 -0.69
C TRP A 119 -6.38 3.22 -1.20
N SER A 120 -6.45 4.16 -0.25
CA SER A 120 -6.66 5.59 -0.56
C SER A 120 -5.60 6.12 -1.55
N LEU A 121 -5.98 7.09 -2.38
CA LEU A 121 -5.08 7.67 -3.38
C LEU A 121 -3.79 8.25 -2.75
N SER A 122 -3.90 8.91 -1.60
CA SER A 122 -2.74 9.43 -0.87
C SER A 122 -1.80 8.31 -0.40
N PHE A 123 -2.36 7.17 0.04
CA PHE A 123 -1.56 5.99 0.40
C PHE A 123 -0.83 5.42 -0.82
N VAL A 124 -1.51 5.27 -1.96
CA VAL A 124 -0.89 4.77 -3.20
C VAL A 124 0.28 5.66 -3.62
N LEU A 125 0.10 6.98 -3.64
CA LEU A 125 1.15 7.93 -4.04
C LEU A 125 2.37 7.90 -3.11
N VAL A 126 2.14 7.84 -1.79
CA VAL A 126 3.23 7.76 -0.80
C VAL A 126 4.00 6.44 -0.94
N VAL A 127 3.31 5.31 -1.08
CA VAL A 127 3.96 4.01 -1.23
C VAL A 127 4.70 3.90 -2.57
N SER A 128 4.13 4.40 -3.66
CA SER A 128 4.83 4.48 -4.95
C SER A 128 6.09 5.34 -4.86
N GLY A 129 6.05 6.47 -4.14
CA GLY A 129 7.22 7.32 -3.91
C GLY A 129 8.32 6.60 -3.11
N LEU A 130 7.93 5.91 -2.04
CA LEU A 130 8.85 5.10 -1.24
C LEU A 130 9.46 3.94 -2.05
N ALA A 131 8.67 3.26 -2.88
CA ALA A 131 9.15 2.22 -3.77
C ALA A 131 10.21 2.74 -4.74
N CYS A 132 10.04 3.95 -5.30
CA CYS A 132 11.04 4.60 -6.15
C CYS A 132 12.35 4.87 -5.40
N ALA A 133 12.27 5.33 -4.14
CA ALA A 133 13.44 5.58 -3.31
C ALA A 133 14.19 4.28 -2.98
N VAL A 134 13.47 3.21 -2.64
CA VAL A 134 14.05 1.88 -2.38
C VAL A 134 14.70 1.31 -3.64
N LEU A 135 14.05 1.47 -4.80
CA LEU A 135 14.60 1.06 -6.09
C LEU A 135 15.88 1.83 -6.42
N ALA A 136 15.89 3.15 -6.21
CA ALA A 136 17.07 3.98 -6.42
C ALA A 136 18.24 3.58 -5.49
N ALA A 137 17.95 3.32 -4.21
CA ALA A 137 18.96 2.85 -3.26
C ALA A 137 19.53 1.49 -3.66
N THR A 138 18.67 0.54 -4.04
CA THR A 138 19.08 -0.80 -4.46
C THR A 138 19.91 -0.75 -5.75
N PHE A 139 19.50 0.07 -6.74
CA PHE A 139 20.27 0.31 -7.96
C PHE A 139 21.67 0.87 -7.66
N LEU A 140 21.78 1.85 -6.76
CA LEU A 140 23.07 2.40 -6.38
C LEU A 140 23.97 1.36 -5.67
N LEU A 141 23.41 0.61 -4.72
CA LEU A 141 24.16 -0.38 -3.94
C LEU A 141 24.65 -1.55 -4.79
N VAL A 142 23.80 -2.05 -5.70
CA VAL A 142 24.07 -3.24 -6.51
C VAL A 142 24.81 -2.87 -7.80
N ASP A 143 24.24 -1.98 -8.61
CA ASP A 143 24.77 -1.71 -9.95
C ASP A 143 25.91 -0.68 -9.96
N LYS A 144 25.83 0.37 -9.12
CA LYS A 144 26.84 1.44 -9.15
C LYS A 144 28.04 1.18 -8.24
N PHE A 145 27.78 0.79 -6.99
CA PHE A 145 28.82 0.58 -5.99
C PHE A 145 29.27 -0.88 -5.89
N GLY A 146 28.49 -1.83 -6.42
CA GLY A 146 28.86 -3.24 -6.40
C GLY A 146 29.07 -3.82 -5.01
N ILE A 147 28.52 -3.18 -3.97
CA ILE A 147 28.70 -3.58 -2.56
C ILE A 147 27.95 -4.89 -2.30
N TRP A 148 26.89 -5.15 -3.06
CA TRP A 148 26.00 -6.29 -2.87
C TRP A 148 25.57 -6.90 -4.20
N GLY A 149 25.57 -8.23 -4.29
CA GLY A 149 25.15 -8.96 -5.50
C GLY A 149 23.64 -9.01 -5.75
N GLY A 150 22.82 -8.33 -4.93
CA GLY A 150 21.37 -8.23 -5.11
C GLY A 150 20.55 -9.43 -4.60
N THR A 151 21.17 -10.44 -3.98
CA THR A 151 20.48 -11.56 -3.32
C THR A 151 20.18 -11.22 -1.86
N PRO A 152 18.92 -11.34 -1.38
CA PRO A 152 17.83 -12.14 -1.98
C PRO A 152 16.78 -11.30 -2.73
N LEU A 153 16.92 -9.98 -2.83
CA LEU A 153 15.91 -9.10 -3.47
C LEU A 153 15.62 -9.49 -4.92
N LYS A 154 16.65 -9.83 -5.69
CA LYS A 154 16.51 -10.28 -7.09
C LYS A 154 15.68 -11.56 -7.21
N GLN A 155 15.92 -12.54 -6.34
CA GLN A 155 15.24 -13.84 -6.37
C GLN A 155 13.78 -13.72 -5.93
N ASN A 156 13.51 -12.92 -4.91
CA ASN A 156 12.15 -12.64 -4.44
C ASN A 156 11.37 -11.79 -5.46
N GLY A 157 12.03 -10.85 -6.14
CA GLY A 157 11.41 -10.04 -7.18
C GLY A 157 10.96 -10.86 -8.40
N MET A 158 11.65 -11.96 -8.71
CA MET A 158 11.27 -12.86 -9.80
C MET A 158 10.16 -13.86 -9.42
N ASN A 159 9.91 -14.07 -8.12
CA ASN A 159 8.98 -15.09 -7.62
C ASN A 159 8.13 -14.58 -6.46
N ALA A 160 6.98 -13.96 -6.76
CA ALA A 160 6.05 -13.49 -5.72
C ALA A 160 5.53 -14.62 -4.81
N ILE A 161 5.37 -15.84 -5.34
CA ILE A 161 4.95 -17.01 -4.56
C ILE A 161 5.96 -17.39 -3.47
N ALA A 162 7.26 -17.24 -3.75
CA ALA A 162 8.31 -17.56 -2.79
C ALA A 162 8.28 -16.60 -1.60
N LEU A 163 7.99 -15.33 -1.86
CA LEU A 163 7.85 -14.32 -0.80
C LEU A 163 6.61 -14.57 0.06
N TYR A 164 5.46 -14.94 -0.55
CA TYR A 164 4.25 -15.31 0.18
C TYR A 164 4.48 -16.51 1.11
N ILE A 165 5.10 -17.57 0.59
CA ILE A 165 5.43 -18.77 1.39
C ILE A 165 6.43 -18.41 2.49
N GLY A 166 7.45 -17.60 2.20
CA GLY A 166 8.45 -17.17 3.19
C GLY A 166 7.84 -16.43 4.37
N VAL A 167 6.90 -15.51 4.13
CA VAL A 167 6.18 -14.79 5.20
C VAL A 167 5.33 -15.76 6.02
N ARG A 168 4.61 -16.68 5.37
CA ARG A 168 3.80 -17.70 6.08
C ARG A 168 4.67 -18.62 6.94
N LEU A 169 5.82 -19.04 6.42
CA LEU A 169 6.77 -19.89 7.15
C LEU A 169 7.37 -19.17 8.35
N PHE A 170 7.76 -17.89 8.19
CA PHE A 170 8.30 -17.09 9.28
C PHE A 170 7.29 -16.88 10.40
N LEU A 171 6.03 -16.58 10.05
CA LEU A 171 4.95 -16.45 11.03
C LEU A 171 4.66 -17.78 11.75
N PHE A 172 4.67 -18.90 11.01
CA PHE A 172 4.51 -20.23 11.58
C PHE A 172 5.64 -20.56 12.57
N TYR A 173 6.90 -20.27 12.20
CA TYR A 173 8.06 -20.50 13.05
C TYR A 173 8.01 -19.64 14.32
N ARG A 174 7.59 -18.38 14.21
CA ARG A 174 7.39 -17.48 15.36
C ARG A 174 6.28 -18.00 16.29
N LEU A 175 5.20 -18.55 15.75
CA LEU A 175 4.15 -19.20 16.54
C LEU A 175 4.67 -20.45 17.27
N CYS A 176 5.49 -21.25 16.58
CA CYS A 176 6.04 -22.49 17.13
C CYS A 176 7.03 -22.24 18.28
N ILE A 177 7.88 -21.21 18.15
CA ILE A 177 8.78 -20.76 19.24
C ILE A 177 7.96 -20.27 20.44
N MET A 178 6.97 -19.41 20.20
CA MET A 178 6.08 -18.93 21.28
C MET A 178 5.35 -20.07 22.00
N TRP A 179 5.01 -21.15 21.27
CA TRP A 179 4.39 -22.33 21.86
C TRP A 179 5.36 -23.14 22.70
N MET A 180 6.62 -23.30 22.26
CA MET A 180 7.68 -23.92 23.06
C MET A 180 8.00 -23.11 24.33
N ASP A 181 8.04 -21.79 24.25
CA ASP A 181 8.25 -20.90 25.41
C ASP A 181 7.07 -20.90 26.41
N MET A 182 5.87 -21.31 25.98
CA MET A 182 4.71 -21.47 26.88
C MET A 182 4.61 -22.87 27.52
N VAL A 183 5.39 -23.84 27.04
CA VAL A 183 5.38 -25.24 27.53
C VAL A 183 6.64 -25.56 28.36
N ALA A 184 7.62 -24.65 28.39
CA ALA A 184 8.81 -24.70 29.26
C ALA A 184 8.59 -23.89 30.56
#